data_AF-A0A1B7NC90-F1
#
_entry.id   AF-A0A1B7NC90-F1
#
_cell.length_a   1.000
_cell.length_b   1.000
_cell.length_c   1.000
_cell.angle_alpha   90.00
_cell.angle_beta   90.00
_cell.angle_gamma   90.00
#
_symmetry.space_group_name_H-M   'P 1'
#
loop_
_entity.id
_entity.type
_entity.pdbx_description
1 polymer ?
#
loop_
_entity_poly.entity_id
_entity_poly.type
_entity_poly.pdbx_seq_one_letter_code
_entity_poly.pdbx_strand_id
1 'polypeptide(L)'
;MTLILQQNVYIEPHGPIVVDDVHESTVVLPVLRRLLDSAQGGAVGMAAMYRPDCSLSSLAFATLTRALVVQFSAPQKPKQRKKKAQEQRPTDTRARILLRDHILCDPSIQLYGYRMDRIVIALFVELSLRINAAVDILSVSPDRFDRRSLQAIMNALGGELLLQKEHVKSLFEDDVLATKDVAIQAWAACRAATRADMASRYATLSRIATDTMPDDYLSVLAKISRQGNLLESLKPTKVVNNVKGDLVSKKGNLNIESTRFSTRIVPPYSSNQVIRIETQVGDQRSTITGRAHVKGRQAYINVKGVVHPTGKIISVTTVGKGSLTAAESCREDVVRQALQGTIKLTQYPFFCSIWMPSFGISWPPSAQNGSTKQLIFYPSSTLNSSQDIAVQRIVSEQDRDRLVLIQGPPGTGKTTVIAASVMSII
;
A
#
# COMPACT_ATOMS: atom_id res chain seq x y z
N MET A 1 17.31 -24.44 -7.26
CA MET A 1 16.63 -25.65 -6.75
C MET A 1 15.35 -25.82 -7.52
N THR A 2 15.02 -27.03 -7.98
CA THR A 2 13.73 -27.29 -8.63
C THR A 2 12.80 -27.99 -7.64
N LEU A 3 11.56 -27.52 -7.53
CA LEU A 3 10.56 -28.03 -6.60
C LEU A 3 9.21 -28.18 -7.30
N ILE A 4 8.39 -29.13 -6.86
CA ILE A 4 7.08 -29.39 -7.43
C ILE A 4 6.02 -28.86 -6.46
N LEU A 5 5.11 -28.03 -6.95
CA LEU A 5 3.98 -27.51 -6.19
C LEU A 5 2.67 -28.09 -6.68
N GLN A 6 1.76 -28.29 -5.72
CA GLN A 6 0.35 -28.54 -5.98
C GLN A 6 -0.41 -27.27 -5.62
N GLN A 7 -1.33 -26.84 -6.48
CA GLN A 7 -2.17 -25.70 -6.20
C GLN A 7 -3.32 -26.12 -5.28
N ASN A 8 -3.68 -25.25 -4.33
CA ASN A 8 -4.81 -25.42 -3.44
C ASN A 8 -5.73 -24.17 -3.43
N VAL A 9 -5.58 -23.30 -4.42
CA VAL A 9 -6.30 -22.03 -4.56
C VAL A 9 -7.67 -22.25 -5.20
N TYR A 10 -7.70 -23.00 -6.30
CA TYR A 10 -8.92 -23.35 -7.04
C TYR A 10 -9.44 -24.71 -6.58
N ILE A 11 -10.76 -24.86 -6.60
CA ILE A 11 -11.45 -26.13 -6.30
C ILE A 11 -11.13 -27.17 -7.39
N GLU A 12 -11.08 -26.72 -8.64
CA GLU A 12 -10.72 -27.57 -9.78
C GLU A 12 -9.28 -28.08 -9.62
N PRO A 13 -9.03 -29.39 -9.78
CA PRO A 13 -7.68 -29.92 -9.73
C PRO A 13 -6.85 -29.38 -10.89
N HIS A 14 -5.55 -29.22 -10.66
CA HIS A 14 -4.60 -28.83 -11.68
C HIS A 14 -3.36 -29.71 -11.60
N GLY A 15 -2.69 -29.93 -12.73
CA GLY A 15 -1.42 -30.63 -12.75
C GLY A 15 -0.35 -29.94 -11.89
N PRO A 16 0.72 -30.67 -11.52
CA PRO A 16 1.82 -30.12 -10.74
C PRO A 16 2.47 -28.92 -11.46
N ILE A 17 2.90 -27.94 -10.67
CA ILE A 17 3.64 -26.76 -11.13
C ILE A 17 5.11 -26.97 -10.81
N VAL A 18 5.96 -26.98 -11.84
CA VAL A 18 7.42 -27.11 -11.68
C VAL A 18 8.03 -25.74 -11.42
N VAL A 19 8.68 -25.57 -10.27
CA VAL A 19 9.23 -24.29 -9.83
C VAL A 19 10.75 -24.34 -9.84
N ASP A 20 11.37 -23.47 -10.62
CA ASP A 20 12.80 -23.19 -10.57
C ASP A 20 13.03 -22.02 -9.60
N ASP A 21 13.61 -22.28 -8.42
CA ASP A 21 14.04 -21.27 -7.44
C ASP A 21 15.53 -21.00 -7.61
N VAL A 22 15.89 -19.80 -8.06
CA VAL A 22 17.24 -19.43 -8.48
C VAL A 22 17.66 -18.11 -7.86
N HIS A 23 18.96 -17.97 -7.56
CA HIS A 23 19.51 -16.66 -7.21
C HIS A 23 19.71 -15.81 -8.47
N GLU A 24 19.58 -14.48 -8.36
CA GLU A 24 19.76 -13.54 -9.46
C GLU A 24 21.03 -13.82 -10.29
N SER A 25 22.16 -14.10 -9.62
CA SER A 25 23.44 -14.39 -10.29
C SER A 25 23.46 -15.66 -11.15
N THR A 26 22.46 -16.52 -11.01
CA THR A 26 22.32 -17.79 -11.74
C THR A 26 21.26 -17.73 -12.85
N VAL A 27 20.59 -16.58 -13.02
CA VAL A 27 19.63 -16.39 -14.10
C VAL A 27 20.36 -16.38 -15.44
N VAL A 28 20.06 -17.38 -16.26
CA VAL A 28 20.61 -17.58 -17.61
C VAL A 28 19.48 -17.88 -18.59
N LEU A 29 19.71 -17.62 -19.87
CA LEU A 29 18.70 -17.76 -20.92
C LEU A 29 18.02 -19.15 -20.95
N PRO A 30 18.70 -20.30 -20.77
CA PRO A 30 18.03 -21.59 -20.70
C PRO A 30 17.00 -21.72 -19.56
N VAL A 31 17.22 -21.04 -18.43
CA VAL A 31 16.26 -21.03 -17.31
C VAL A 31 15.01 -20.23 -17.69
N LEU A 32 15.19 -19.07 -18.35
CA LEU A 32 14.07 -18.25 -18.82
C LEU A 32 13.27 -18.95 -19.92
N ARG A 33 13.95 -19.56 -20.90
CA ARG A 33 13.28 -20.31 -21.99
C ARG A 33 12.39 -21.41 -21.45
N ARG A 34 12.87 -22.18 -20.46
CA ARG A 34 12.03 -23.21 -19.81
C ARG A 34 10.71 -22.67 -19.27
N LEU A 35 10.69 -21.45 -18.72
CA LEU A 35 9.45 -20.79 -18.31
C LEU A 35 8.65 -20.34 -19.54
N LEU A 36 9.27 -19.60 -20.46
CA LEU A 36 8.60 -18.97 -21.60
C LEU A 36 8.01 -19.99 -22.58
N ASP A 37 8.67 -21.13 -22.80
CA ASP A 37 8.18 -22.24 -23.63
C ASP A 37 6.86 -22.83 -23.09
N SER A 38 6.56 -22.59 -21.81
CA SER A 38 5.30 -23.01 -21.17
C SER A 38 4.23 -21.91 -21.09
N ALA A 39 4.54 -20.68 -21.56
CA ALA A 39 3.64 -19.53 -21.49
C ALA A 39 2.62 -19.56 -22.65
N GLN A 40 1.59 -20.41 -22.52
CA GLN A 40 0.51 -20.48 -23.50
C GLN A 40 -0.19 -19.12 -23.65
N GLY A 41 -0.25 -18.61 -24.88
CA GLY A 41 -0.86 -17.31 -25.18
C GLY A 41 -0.11 -16.09 -24.62
N GLY A 42 1.14 -16.26 -24.18
CA GLY A 42 1.97 -15.16 -23.66
C GLY A 42 1.59 -14.65 -22.26
N ALA A 43 0.60 -15.26 -21.60
CA ALA A 43 0.17 -14.85 -20.26
C ALA A 43 1.14 -15.36 -19.18
N VAL A 44 1.74 -14.43 -18.44
CA VAL A 44 2.65 -14.74 -17.33
C VAL A 44 2.17 -14.04 -16.07
N GLY A 45 1.95 -14.82 -15.03
CA GLY A 45 1.62 -14.31 -13.71
C GLY A 45 2.86 -13.85 -12.96
N MET A 46 2.72 -12.85 -12.09
CA MET A 46 3.81 -12.18 -11.40
C MET A 46 3.44 -11.91 -9.95
N ALA A 47 4.36 -12.19 -9.04
CA ALA A 47 4.25 -11.88 -7.62
C ALA A 47 5.61 -11.55 -7.03
N ALA A 48 5.62 -10.86 -5.90
CA ALA A 48 6.84 -10.42 -5.24
C ALA A 48 6.78 -10.69 -3.75
N MET A 49 7.94 -11.02 -3.19
CA MET A 49 8.15 -11.10 -1.75
C MET A 49 9.01 -9.91 -1.32
N TYR A 50 8.74 -9.40 -0.12
CA TYR A 50 9.44 -8.25 0.43
C TYR A 50 10.05 -8.59 1.78
N ARG A 51 11.20 -7.99 2.08
CA ARG A 51 11.85 -8.03 3.39
C ARG A 51 11.12 -7.10 4.37
N PRO A 52 11.41 -7.19 5.68
CA PRO A 52 10.80 -6.32 6.70
C PRO A 52 11.04 -4.81 6.48
N ASP A 53 12.11 -4.44 5.79
CA ASP A 53 12.41 -3.06 5.39
C ASP A 53 11.67 -2.61 4.11
N CYS A 54 10.71 -3.41 3.65
CA CYS A 54 9.94 -3.24 2.42
C CYS A 54 10.76 -3.35 1.12
N SER A 55 12.03 -3.79 1.18
CA SER A 55 12.83 -4.08 -0.01
C SER A 55 12.40 -5.40 -0.68
N LEU A 56 12.53 -5.50 -1.99
CA LEU A 56 12.27 -6.68 -2.80
C LEU A 56 13.24 -7.82 -2.43
N SER A 57 12.71 -8.92 -1.90
CA SER A 57 13.51 -10.12 -1.62
C SER A 57 13.54 -11.07 -2.80
N SER A 58 12.39 -11.28 -3.44
CA SER A 58 12.27 -12.20 -4.57
C SER A 58 11.14 -11.79 -5.50
N LEU A 59 11.23 -12.29 -6.72
CA LEU A 59 10.23 -12.08 -7.76
C LEU A 59 9.90 -13.42 -8.42
N ALA A 60 8.62 -13.75 -8.45
CA ALA A 60 8.12 -14.96 -9.08
C ALA A 60 7.42 -14.62 -10.40
N PHE A 61 7.71 -15.42 -11.41
CA PHE A 61 6.99 -15.46 -12.68
C PHE A 61 6.39 -16.86 -12.85
N ALA A 62 5.16 -16.96 -13.33
CA ALA A 62 4.51 -18.26 -13.48
C ALA A 62 3.67 -18.34 -14.74
N THR A 63 3.71 -19.52 -15.36
CA THR A 63 2.76 -20.00 -16.35
C THR A 63 1.84 -21.01 -15.67
N LEU A 64 0.95 -21.67 -16.42
CA LEU A 64 0.08 -22.70 -15.84
C LEU A 64 0.87 -23.92 -15.31
N THR A 65 2.01 -24.27 -15.91
CA THR A 65 2.74 -25.51 -15.59
C THR A 65 4.12 -25.28 -14.97
N ARG A 66 4.64 -24.04 -15.01
CA ARG A 66 5.96 -23.71 -14.47
C ARG A 66 5.97 -22.39 -13.72
N ALA A 67 6.86 -22.27 -12.75
CA ALA A 67 7.20 -20.99 -12.14
C ALA A 67 8.72 -20.81 -12.03
N LEU A 68 9.16 -19.57 -12.06
CA LEU A 68 10.54 -19.14 -11.83
C LEU A 68 10.53 -18.15 -10.67
N VAL A 69 11.18 -18.50 -9.57
CA VAL A 69 11.39 -17.57 -8.46
C VAL A 69 12.84 -17.11 -8.50
N VAL A 70 13.04 -15.80 -8.64
CA VAL A 70 14.35 -15.16 -8.64
C VAL A 70 14.58 -14.50 -7.28
N GLN A 71 15.58 -14.97 -6.54
CA GLN A 71 15.99 -14.45 -5.25
C GLN A 71 17.03 -13.33 -5.45
N PHE A 72 16.81 -12.19 -4.81
CA PHE A 72 17.73 -11.06 -4.82
C PHE A 72 18.52 -10.99 -3.51
N SER A 73 19.79 -10.62 -3.63
CA SER A 73 20.62 -10.34 -2.45
C SER A 73 20.11 -9.10 -1.73
N ALA A 74 20.20 -9.10 -0.39
CA ALA A 74 19.88 -7.91 0.39
C ALA A 74 20.84 -6.76 0.02
N PRO A 75 20.36 -5.51 -0.03
CA PRO A 75 21.25 -4.37 -0.22
C PRO A 75 22.31 -4.39 0.88
N GLN A 76 23.59 -4.39 0.49
CA GLN A 76 24.68 -4.36 1.45
C GLN A 76 24.56 -3.09 2.31
N LYS A 77 24.42 -3.24 3.63
CA LYS A 77 24.49 -2.09 4.54
C LYS A 77 25.78 -1.33 4.25
N PRO A 78 25.77 0.02 4.17
CA PRO A 78 26.94 0.81 3.87
C PRO A 78 27.95 0.70 5.03
N LYS A 79 28.76 -0.35 5.03
CA LYS A 79 29.98 -0.42 5.84
C LYS A 79 30.97 0.53 5.19
N GLN A 80 31.18 1.69 5.82
CA GLN A 80 32.32 2.61 5.68
C GLN A 80 33.16 2.47 4.39
N ARG A 81 32.53 2.55 3.21
CA ARG A 81 33.28 2.75 1.97
C ARG A 81 33.67 4.22 1.97
N LYS A 82 34.95 4.46 2.26
CA LYS A 82 35.61 5.76 2.17
C LYS A 82 35.17 6.48 0.88
N LYS A 83 34.75 7.73 1.06
CA LYS A 83 34.58 8.80 0.06
C LYS A 83 35.15 8.49 -1.34
N LYS A 84 34.33 7.91 -2.20
CA LYS A 84 34.24 8.26 -3.62
C LYS A 84 32.77 8.24 -3.99
N ALA A 85 32.11 9.35 -3.67
CA ALA A 85 30.74 9.61 -4.05
C ALA A 85 30.70 9.90 -5.55
N GLN A 86 30.32 8.88 -6.31
CA GLN A 86 29.58 9.07 -7.53
C GLN A 86 28.39 8.13 -7.41
N GLU A 87 27.19 8.66 -7.63
CA GLU A 87 25.91 7.95 -7.59
C GLU A 87 25.92 6.77 -8.57
N GLN A 88 26.51 5.65 -8.16
CA GLN A 88 26.44 4.43 -8.94
C GLN A 88 25.07 3.83 -8.70
N ARG A 89 24.13 4.14 -9.61
CA ARG A 89 22.97 3.28 -9.88
C ARG A 89 23.47 1.83 -9.92
N PRO A 90 22.74 0.87 -9.33
CA PRO A 90 23.16 -0.52 -9.38
C PRO A 90 23.35 -0.90 -10.86
N THR A 91 24.56 -1.31 -11.22
CA THR A 91 24.91 -1.70 -12.59
C THR A 91 24.03 -2.86 -13.03
N ASP A 92 23.48 -2.77 -14.25
CA ASP A 92 22.68 -3.83 -14.84
C ASP A 92 23.49 -5.13 -14.89
N THR A 93 23.12 -6.08 -14.03
CA THR A 93 23.68 -7.42 -14.08
C THR A 93 23.19 -8.09 -15.38
N ARG A 94 23.98 -9.02 -15.93
CA ARG A 94 23.56 -9.83 -17.08
C ARG A 94 22.17 -10.47 -16.85
N ALA A 95 21.88 -10.88 -15.62
CA ALA A 95 20.60 -11.42 -15.21
C ALA A 95 19.45 -10.41 -15.36
N ARG A 96 19.63 -9.16 -14.93
CA ARG A 96 18.63 -8.09 -15.08
C ARG A 96 18.34 -7.75 -16.52
N ILE A 97 19.37 -7.70 -17.36
CA ILE A 97 19.21 -7.49 -18.81
C ILE A 97 18.34 -8.62 -19.40
N LEU A 98 18.64 -9.87 -19.05
CA LEU A 98 17.84 -11.01 -19.50
C LEU A 98 16.38 -10.95 -19.02
N LEU A 99 16.14 -10.60 -17.75
CA LEU A 99 14.77 -10.44 -17.22
C LEU A 99 14.03 -9.31 -17.92
N ARG A 100 14.71 -8.18 -18.17
CA ARG A 100 14.14 -7.05 -18.89
C ARG A 100 13.74 -7.44 -20.30
N ASP A 101 14.68 -7.98 -21.06
CA ASP A 101 14.54 -8.16 -22.51
C ASP A 101 13.62 -9.33 -22.87
N HIS A 102 13.53 -10.37 -22.02
CA HIS A 102 12.75 -11.58 -22.30
C HIS A 102 11.45 -11.74 -21.51
N ILE A 103 11.20 -10.90 -20.49
CA ILE A 103 9.99 -11.00 -19.67
C ILE A 103 9.34 -9.62 -19.45
N LEU A 104 10.07 -8.66 -18.87
CA LEU A 104 9.44 -7.42 -18.38
C LEU A 104 9.07 -6.44 -19.50
N CYS A 105 9.87 -6.39 -20.56
CA CYS A 105 9.69 -5.51 -21.70
C CYS A 105 9.44 -6.27 -23.01
N ASP A 106 9.24 -7.60 -22.95
CA ASP A 106 8.90 -8.40 -24.13
C ASP A 106 7.43 -8.16 -24.50
N PRO A 107 7.12 -7.60 -25.69
CA PRO A 107 5.74 -7.30 -26.09
C PRO A 107 4.90 -8.56 -26.33
N SER A 108 5.52 -9.73 -26.49
CA SER A 108 4.82 -11.02 -26.60
C SER A 108 4.31 -11.54 -25.25
N ILE A 109 4.80 -10.96 -24.15
CA ILE A 109 4.46 -11.38 -22.78
C ILE A 109 3.51 -10.38 -22.14
N GLN A 110 2.41 -10.88 -21.61
CA GLN A 110 1.45 -10.11 -20.83
C GLN A 110 1.59 -10.49 -19.36
N LEU A 111 2.01 -9.51 -18.55
CA LEU A 111 2.25 -9.71 -17.13
C LEU A 111 1.01 -9.40 -16.30
N TYR A 112 0.62 -10.32 -15.43
CA TYR A 112 -0.53 -10.19 -14.54
C TYR A 112 -0.11 -10.40 -13.10
N GLY A 113 -0.46 -9.49 -12.20
CA GLY A 113 -0.10 -9.66 -10.80
C GLY A 113 -0.97 -8.86 -9.86
N TYR A 114 -0.84 -9.17 -8.58
CA TYR A 114 -1.51 -8.44 -7.50
C TYR A 114 -0.66 -7.26 -7.09
N ARG A 115 -1.28 -6.09 -6.94
CA ARG A 115 -0.57 -4.88 -6.49
C ARG A 115 0.65 -4.62 -7.38
N MET A 116 0.44 -4.68 -8.69
CA MET A 116 1.53 -4.47 -9.65
C MET A 116 2.16 -3.10 -9.46
N ASP A 117 1.43 -2.10 -8.96
CA ASP A 117 1.97 -0.81 -8.52
C ASP A 117 3.15 -0.96 -7.56
N ARG A 118 3.03 -1.83 -6.54
CA ARG A 118 4.11 -2.08 -5.57
C ARG A 118 5.27 -2.83 -6.21
N ILE A 119 4.99 -3.79 -7.09
CA ILE A 119 6.01 -4.59 -7.77
C ILE A 119 6.85 -3.72 -8.69
N VAL A 120 6.22 -2.90 -9.54
CA VAL A 120 6.95 -2.08 -10.52
C VAL A 120 7.78 -0.98 -9.86
N ILE A 121 7.31 -0.42 -8.75
CA ILE A 121 8.10 0.55 -7.97
C ILE A 121 9.34 -0.15 -7.38
N ALA A 122 9.20 -1.38 -6.88
CA ALA A 122 10.33 -2.12 -6.34
C ALA A 122 11.35 -2.48 -7.43
N LEU A 123 10.87 -2.91 -8.61
CA LEU A 123 11.71 -3.13 -9.80
C LEU A 123 12.54 -1.89 -10.16
N PHE A 124 11.87 -0.73 -10.24
CA PHE A 124 12.52 0.52 -10.63
C PHE A 124 13.60 0.92 -9.61
N VAL A 125 13.27 0.97 -8.32
CA VAL A 125 14.18 1.57 -7.35
C VAL A 125 15.30 0.63 -6.90
N GLU A 126 15.07 -0.69 -6.90
CA GLU A 126 16.03 -1.66 -6.36
C GLU A 126 16.84 -2.34 -7.44
N LEU A 127 16.19 -2.60 -8.58
CA LEU A 127 16.78 -3.36 -9.65
C LEU A 127 17.10 -2.50 -10.87
N SER A 128 16.72 -1.21 -10.89
CA SER A 128 16.78 -0.35 -12.10
C SER A 128 16.00 -0.93 -13.29
N LEU A 129 15.00 -1.78 -13.01
CA LEU A 129 14.21 -2.48 -14.03
C LEU A 129 12.90 -1.72 -14.31
N ARG A 130 12.49 -1.75 -15.58
CA ARG A 130 11.24 -1.16 -16.07
C ARG A 130 10.36 -2.26 -16.65
N ILE A 131 9.08 -1.95 -16.83
CA ILE A 131 8.06 -2.86 -17.37
C ILE A 131 7.30 -2.14 -18.47
N ASN A 132 6.95 -2.86 -19.54
CA ASN A 132 6.22 -2.28 -20.67
C ASN A 132 4.69 -2.29 -20.48
N ALA A 133 4.12 -3.38 -19.99
CA ALA A 133 2.66 -3.57 -20.07
C ALA A 133 2.10 -4.57 -19.03
N ALA A 134 2.15 -4.22 -17.76
CA ALA A 134 1.61 -5.06 -16.68
C ALA A 134 0.15 -4.76 -16.33
N VAL A 135 -0.61 -5.80 -15.97
CA VAL A 135 -1.98 -5.70 -15.50
C VAL A 135 -2.02 -5.96 -13.99
N ASP A 136 -2.50 -4.97 -13.23
CA ASP A 136 -2.89 -5.17 -11.84
C ASP A 136 -4.29 -5.79 -11.79
N ILE A 137 -4.36 -7.10 -11.54
CA ILE A 137 -5.62 -7.87 -11.60
C ILE A 137 -6.61 -7.45 -10.51
N LEU A 138 -6.16 -6.82 -9.42
CA LEU A 138 -7.05 -6.28 -8.39
C LEU A 138 -7.89 -5.10 -8.90
N SER A 139 -7.51 -4.49 -10.04
CA SER A 139 -8.26 -3.39 -10.66
C SER A 139 -9.57 -3.84 -11.30
N VAL A 140 -9.83 -5.15 -11.37
CA VAL A 140 -11.13 -5.68 -11.82
C VAL A 140 -12.21 -5.59 -10.74
N SER A 141 -11.80 -5.38 -9.49
CA SER A 141 -12.72 -5.26 -8.36
C SER A 141 -13.34 -3.86 -8.32
N PRO A 142 -14.66 -3.75 -8.07
CA PRO A 142 -15.32 -2.46 -7.91
C PRO A 142 -14.67 -1.59 -6.83
N ASP A 143 -14.62 -0.27 -7.05
CA ASP A 143 -13.99 0.72 -6.17
C ASP A 143 -14.57 0.76 -4.73
N ARG A 144 -15.75 0.18 -4.51
CA ARG A 144 -16.36 0.03 -3.19
C ARG A 144 -15.62 -0.95 -2.27
N PHE A 145 -14.77 -1.80 -2.81
CA PHE A 145 -13.99 -2.76 -2.03
C PHE A 145 -12.56 -2.25 -1.85
N ASP A 146 -12.05 -2.38 -0.63
CA ASP A 146 -10.61 -2.27 -0.40
C ASP A 146 -9.91 -3.32 -1.28
N ARG A 147 -8.98 -2.88 -2.12
CA ARG A 147 -8.20 -3.74 -3.03
C ARG A 147 -7.46 -4.84 -2.30
N ARG A 148 -7.14 -4.62 -1.02
CA ARG A 148 -6.48 -5.59 -0.14
C ARG A 148 -7.45 -6.52 0.58
N SER A 149 -8.76 -6.32 0.42
CA SER A 149 -9.76 -7.20 1.02
C SER A 149 -9.75 -8.58 0.36
N LEU A 150 -10.05 -9.60 1.16
CA LEU A 150 -10.26 -10.95 0.65
C LEU A 150 -11.28 -10.97 -0.49
N GLN A 151 -12.37 -10.20 -0.39
CA GLN A 151 -13.37 -10.12 -1.45
C GLN A 151 -12.80 -9.61 -2.78
N ALA A 152 -11.94 -8.59 -2.76
CA ALA A 152 -11.31 -8.07 -3.96
C ALA A 152 -10.38 -9.11 -4.61
N ILE A 153 -9.66 -9.88 -3.79
CA ILE A 153 -8.80 -10.98 -4.23
C ILE A 153 -9.64 -12.11 -4.84
N MET A 154 -10.71 -12.54 -4.17
CA MET A 154 -11.63 -13.57 -4.67
C MET A 154 -12.26 -13.14 -6.01
N ASN A 155 -12.67 -11.88 -6.14
CA ASN A 155 -13.25 -11.34 -7.37
C ASN A 155 -12.24 -11.29 -8.53
N ALA A 156 -10.98 -10.97 -8.24
CA ALA A 156 -9.91 -11.04 -9.24
C ALA A 156 -9.64 -12.49 -9.66
N LEU A 157 -9.71 -13.44 -8.73
CA LEU A 157 -9.48 -14.84 -9.03
C LEU A 157 -10.63 -15.58 -9.74
N GLY A 158 -11.75 -14.91 -10.01
CA GLY A 158 -12.91 -15.50 -10.71
C GLY A 158 -14.13 -15.79 -9.84
N GLY A 159 -14.08 -15.50 -8.54
CA GLY A 159 -15.23 -15.54 -7.61
C GLY A 159 -15.23 -16.69 -6.62
N GLU A 160 -16.07 -16.59 -5.59
CA GLU A 160 -16.07 -17.50 -4.43
C GLU A 160 -16.41 -18.95 -4.74
N LEU A 161 -17.21 -19.21 -5.78
CA LEU A 161 -17.64 -20.56 -6.15
C LEU A 161 -16.53 -21.43 -6.74
N LEU A 162 -15.41 -20.83 -7.16
CA LEU A 162 -14.31 -21.52 -7.83
C LEU A 162 -13.09 -21.71 -6.91
N LEU A 163 -13.11 -21.06 -5.75
CA LEU A 163 -11.92 -20.83 -4.94
C LEU A 163 -12.08 -21.45 -3.55
N GLN A 164 -10.99 -21.99 -3.04
CA GLN A 164 -10.90 -22.47 -1.67
C GLN A 164 -10.63 -21.27 -0.76
N LYS A 165 -11.70 -20.65 -0.25
CA LYS A 165 -11.65 -19.37 0.49
C LYS A 165 -10.59 -19.32 1.60
N GLU A 166 -10.47 -20.38 2.39
CA GLU A 166 -9.48 -20.43 3.50
C GLU A 166 -8.03 -20.46 2.99
N HIS A 167 -7.77 -21.14 1.88
CA HIS A 167 -6.43 -21.15 1.27
C HIS A 167 -6.10 -19.83 0.56
N VAL A 168 -7.08 -19.19 -0.07
CA VAL A 168 -6.89 -17.82 -0.60
C VAL A 168 -6.57 -16.88 0.56
N LYS A 169 -7.33 -16.98 1.65
CA LYS A 169 -7.11 -16.16 2.83
C LYS A 169 -5.69 -16.35 3.38
N SER A 170 -5.25 -17.58 3.63
CA SER A 170 -3.89 -17.83 4.13
C SER A 170 -2.81 -17.35 3.16
N LEU A 171 -3.00 -17.58 1.86
CA LEU A 171 -2.00 -17.25 0.84
C LEU A 171 -1.78 -15.74 0.67
N PHE A 172 -2.82 -14.91 0.89
CA PHE A 172 -2.77 -13.47 0.60
C PHE A 172 -2.81 -12.57 1.83
N GLU A 173 -3.18 -13.07 3.01
CA GLU A 173 -3.21 -12.28 4.25
C GLU A 173 -1.96 -12.41 5.13
N ASP A 174 -1.17 -13.49 5.01
CA ASP A 174 0.00 -13.71 5.86
C ASP A 174 1.19 -12.81 5.43
N ASP A 175 1.68 -12.00 6.37
CA ASP A 175 2.81 -11.07 6.16
C ASP A 175 4.16 -11.80 5.93
N VAL A 176 4.23 -13.11 6.21
CA VAL A 176 5.43 -13.94 6.02
C VAL A 176 5.15 -14.97 4.94
N LEU A 177 5.56 -14.67 3.72
CA LEU A 177 5.47 -15.58 2.58
C LEU A 177 6.71 -16.48 2.52
N ALA A 178 6.51 -17.75 2.20
CA ALA A 178 7.57 -18.63 1.73
C ALA A 178 7.73 -18.50 0.20
N THR A 179 8.85 -19.00 -0.34
CA THR A 179 9.08 -19.11 -1.79
C THR A 179 7.90 -19.81 -2.50
N LYS A 180 7.32 -20.84 -1.87
CA LYS A 180 6.19 -21.58 -2.42
C LYS A 180 4.97 -20.68 -2.59
N ASP A 181 4.70 -19.82 -1.61
CA ASP A 181 3.53 -18.96 -1.59
C ASP A 181 3.61 -17.89 -2.69
N VAL A 182 4.76 -17.25 -2.88
CA VAL A 182 4.94 -16.27 -3.96
C VAL A 182 4.84 -16.92 -5.34
N ALA A 183 5.29 -18.17 -5.50
CA ALA A 183 5.11 -18.92 -6.74
C ALA A 183 3.63 -19.25 -7.01
N ILE A 184 2.88 -19.67 -5.97
CA ILE A 184 1.43 -19.94 -6.09
C ILE A 184 0.66 -18.64 -6.35
N GLN A 185 1.03 -17.51 -5.75
CA GLN A 185 0.41 -16.21 -6.06
C GLN A 185 0.62 -15.85 -7.53
N ALA A 186 1.85 -15.92 -8.04
CA ALA A 186 2.13 -15.69 -9.45
C ALA A 186 1.32 -16.65 -10.35
N TRP A 187 1.30 -17.95 -10.02
CA TRP A 187 0.52 -18.94 -10.77
C TRP A 187 -0.98 -18.61 -10.76
N ALA A 188 -1.53 -18.22 -9.62
CA ALA A 188 -2.95 -17.91 -9.48
C ALA A 188 -3.35 -16.69 -10.32
N ALA A 189 -2.46 -15.69 -10.46
CA ALA A 189 -2.66 -14.56 -11.36
C ALA A 189 -2.66 -15.01 -12.84
N CYS A 190 -1.74 -15.89 -13.25
CA CYS A 190 -1.72 -16.47 -14.59
C CYS A 190 -2.98 -17.30 -14.86
N ARG A 191 -3.39 -18.16 -13.92
CA ARG A 191 -4.62 -18.97 -14.01
C ARG A 191 -5.85 -18.07 -14.15
N ALA A 192 -5.95 -17.02 -13.36
CA ALA A 192 -7.07 -16.08 -13.50
C ALA A 192 -7.06 -15.43 -14.90
N ALA A 193 -5.90 -15.01 -15.40
CA ALA A 193 -5.79 -14.34 -16.69
C ALA A 193 -6.09 -15.21 -17.90
N THR A 194 -5.86 -16.52 -17.80
CA THR A 194 -6.07 -17.49 -18.88
C THR A 194 -7.51 -18.03 -18.94
N ARG A 195 -8.37 -17.68 -17.96
CA ARG A 195 -9.77 -18.08 -17.99
C ARG A 195 -10.60 -17.16 -18.88
N ALA A 196 -11.52 -17.73 -19.66
CA ALA A 196 -12.34 -16.98 -20.61
C ALA A 196 -13.23 -15.90 -19.95
N ASP A 197 -13.80 -16.18 -18.77
CA ASP A 197 -14.66 -15.25 -18.02
C ASP A 197 -13.89 -14.05 -17.46
N MET A 198 -12.60 -14.22 -17.16
CA MET A 198 -11.74 -13.18 -16.59
C MET A 198 -10.90 -12.46 -17.64
N ALA A 199 -10.47 -13.14 -18.70
CA ALA A 199 -9.64 -12.57 -19.76
C ALA A 199 -10.28 -11.33 -20.38
N SER A 200 -11.59 -11.36 -20.66
CA SER A 200 -12.33 -10.22 -21.20
C SER A 200 -12.34 -9.02 -20.23
N ARG A 201 -12.52 -9.29 -18.93
CA ARG A 201 -12.50 -8.26 -17.88
C ARG A 201 -11.12 -7.65 -17.69
N TYR A 202 -10.06 -8.43 -17.87
CA TYR A 202 -8.69 -7.94 -17.78
C TYR A 202 -8.24 -7.17 -19.03
N ALA A 203 -8.76 -7.53 -20.19
CA ALA A 203 -8.48 -6.80 -21.43
C ALA A 203 -8.93 -5.33 -21.36
N THR A 204 -9.96 -5.01 -20.55
CA THR A 204 -10.44 -3.64 -20.36
C THR A 204 -9.65 -2.82 -19.34
N LEU A 205 -8.69 -3.43 -18.62
CA LEU A 205 -7.94 -2.75 -17.57
C LEU A 205 -6.77 -1.93 -18.15
N SER A 206 -6.56 -0.74 -17.59
CA SER A 206 -5.38 0.08 -17.89
C SER A 206 -4.10 -0.63 -17.43
N ARG A 207 -3.12 -0.68 -18.33
CA ARG A 207 -1.83 -1.31 -18.10
C ARG A 207 -0.86 -0.33 -17.44
N ILE A 208 0.01 -0.87 -16.58
CA ILE A 208 1.13 -0.17 -16.00
C ILE A 208 2.32 -0.30 -16.94
N ALA A 209 2.81 0.85 -17.42
CA ALA A 209 3.93 0.97 -18.34
C ALA A 209 4.96 1.94 -17.74
N THR A 210 6.00 1.42 -17.12
CA THR A 210 7.05 2.27 -16.55
C THR A 210 8.17 2.55 -17.52
N ASP A 211 8.37 1.75 -18.57
CA ASP A 211 9.40 1.95 -19.59
C ASP A 211 9.36 3.32 -20.29
N THR A 212 8.16 3.88 -20.47
CA THR A 212 7.93 5.19 -21.11
C THR A 212 7.92 6.37 -20.12
N MET A 213 8.02 6.13 -18.81
CA MET A 213 7.93 7.19 -17.80
C MET A 213 9.29 7.86 -17.53
N PRO A 214 9.36 9.21 -17.43
CA PRO A 214 10.59 9.89 -17.03
C PRO A 214 11.11 9.44 -15.65
N ASP A 215 12.43 9.30 -15.51
CA ASP A 215 13.10 8.90 -14.25
C ASP A 215 12.67 9.77 -13.06
N ASP A 216 12.60 11.09 -13.23
CA ASP A 216 12.26 12.02 -12.16
C ASP A 216 10.82 11.82 -11.68
N TYR A 217 9.90 11.61 -12.61
CA TYR A 217 8.50 11.35 -12.29
C TYR A 217 8.34 10.01 -11.56
N LEU A 218 8.96 8.96 -12.08
CA LEU A 218 8.91 7.64 -11.47
C LEU A 218 9.60 7.60 -10.10
N SER A 219 10.65 8.41 -9.90
CA SER A 219 11.32 8.58 -8.61
C SER A 219 10.41 9.23 -7.56
N VAL A 220 9.58 10.19 -7.95
CA VAL A 220 8.56 10.78 -7.07
C VAL A 220 7.51 9.74 -6.69
N LEU A 221 6.93 9.03 -7.65
CA LEU A 221 5.93 7.99 -7.39
C LEU A 221 6.50 6.89 -6.48
N ALA A 222 7.73 6.49 -6.75
CA ALA A 222 8.47 5.53 -5.94
C ALA A 222 8.66 6.01 -4.50
N LYS A 223 9.04 7.27 -4.30
CA LYS A 223 9.21 7.85 -2.96
C LYS A 223 7.90 7.84 -2.18
N ILE A 224 6.80 8.28 -2.79
CA ILE A 224 5.46 8.31 -2.18
C ILE A 224 5.02 6.89 -1.79
N SER A 225 5.14 5.93 -2.72
CA SER A 225 4.75 4.53 -2.49
C SER A 225 5.60 3.87 -1.40
N ARG A 226 6.94 4.02 -1.45
CA ARG A 226 7.86 3.43 -0.46
C ARG A 226 7.65 3.98 0.93
N GLN A 227 7.47 5.28 1.07
CA GLN A 227 7.16 5.89 2.37
C GLN A 227 5.84 5.36 2.91
N GLY A 228 4.82 5.20 2.04
CA GLY A 228 3.56 4.56 2.40
C GLY A 228 3.74 3.14 2.93
N ASN A 229 4.48 2.30 2.20
CA ASN A 229 4.75 0.91 2.58
C ASN A 229 5.54 0.82 3.89
N LEU A 230 6.54 1.70 4.10
CA LEU A 230 7.32 1.73 5.34
C LEU A 230 6.49 2.18 6.54
N LEU A 231 5.69 3.24 6.39
CA LEU A 231 4.77 3.67 7.46
C LEU A 231 3.78 2.56 7.81
N GLU A 232 3.33 1.81 6.81
CA GLU A 232 2.45 0.67 7.03
C GLU A 232 3.16 -0.48 7.74
N SER A 233 4.40 -0.83 7.37
CA SER A 233 5.16 -1.89 8.06
C SER A 233 5.51 -1.54 9.50
N LEU A 234 5.62 -0.24 9.81
CA LEU A 234 5.82 0.28 11.16
C LEU A 234 4.53 0.36 11.99
N LYS A 235 3.36 0.04 11.43
CA LYS A 235 2.11 0.03 12.20
C LYS A 235 2.20 -0.99 13.34
N PRO A 236 1.81 -0.62 14.57
CA PRO A 236 1.85 -1.55 15.69
C PRO A 236 0.87 -2.72 15.46
N THR A 237 1.32 -3.93 15.77
CA THR A 237 0.48 -5.14 15.76
C THR A 237 -0.29 -5.33 17.07
N LYS A 238 0.03 -4.54 18.09
CA LYS A 238 -0.67 -4.49 19.38
C LYS A 238 -0.81 -3.04 19.83
N VAL A 239 -2.03 -2.63 20.14
CA VAL A 239 -2.33 -1.28 20.66
C VAL A 239 -3.17 -1.42 21.92
N VAL A 240 -2.64 -0.96 23.05
CA VAL A 240 -3.43 -0.84 24.29
C VAL A 240 -4.39 0.33 24.12
N ASN A 241 -5.69 0.05 24.24
CA ASN A 241 -6.75 1.02 24.05
C ASN A 241 -7.12 1.67 25.38
N ASN A 242 -7.05 3.00 25.44
CA ASN A 242 -7.56 3.76 26.59
C ASN A 242 -9.09 3.81 26.55
N VAL A 243 -9.72 3.16 27.51
CA VAL A 243 -11.17 2.99 27.60
C VAL A 243 -11.70 3.44 28.96
N LYS A 244 -12.99 3.77 29.05
CA LYS A 244 -13.65 3.98 30.35
C LYS A 244 -13.75 2.66 31.12
N GLY A 245 -13.64 2.75 32.45
CA GLY A 245 -13.40 1.59 33.34
C GLY A 245 -14.59 0.66 33.58
N ASP A 246 -15.81 1.05 33.19
CA ASP A 246 -17.02 0.30 33.54
C ASP A 246 -17.54 -0.53 32.37
N LEU A 247 -17.86 -1.79 32.64
CA LEU A 247 -18.48 -2.70 31.68
C LEU A 247 -19.99 -2.51 31.65
N VAL A 248 -20.52 -2.07 30.52
CA VAL A 248 -21.96 -2.23 30.22
C VAL A 248 -22.11 -3.46 29.33
N SER A 249 -22.31 -4.62 29.95
CA SER A 249 -22.64 -5.86 29.24
C SER A 249 -24.15 -5.93 29.01
N LYS A 250 -24.58 -6.03 27.76
CA LYS A 250 -25.97 -6.31 27.39
C LYS A 250 -26.01 -7.43 26.36
N LYS A 251 -26.69 -8.54 26.69
CA LYS A 251 -26.98 -9.66 25.77
C LYS A 251 -25.74 -10.22 25.03
N GLY A 252 -24.61 -10.40 25.72
CA GLY A 252 -23.39 -10.96 25.12
C GLY A 252 -22.53 -9.96 24.33
N ASN A 253 -22.94 -8.69 24.27
CA ASN A 253 -22.15 -7.61 23.69
C ASN A 253 -21.56 -6.71 24.78
N LEU A 254 -20.27 -6.43 24.64
CA LEU A 254 -19.52 -5.53 25.51
C LEU A 254 -19.48 -4.14 24.88
N ASN A 255 -20.07 -3.15 25.54
CA ASN A 255 -19.95 -1.76 25.11
C ASN A 255 -18.76 -1.09 25.82
N ILE A 256 -17.85 -0.56 25.03
CA ILE A 256 -16.61 0.09 25.50
C ILE A 256 -16.52 1.48 24.88
N GLU A 257 -16.25 2.50 25.70
CA GLU A 257 -16.04 3.86 25.24
C GLU A 257 -14.55 4.24 25.28
N SER A 258 -13.99 4.66 24.14
CA SER A 258 -12.61 5.13 24.04
C SER A 258 -12.46 6.54 24.61
N THR A 259 -11.46 6.76 25.47
CA THR A 259 -11.20 8.08 26.10
C THR A 259 -10.19 8.93 25.33
N ARG A 260 -9.34 8.30 24.50
CA ARG A 260 -8.31 8.99 23.71
C ARG A 260 -8.42 8.64 22.23
N PHE A 261 -8.36 9.65 21.37
CA PHE A 261 -8.49 9.46 19.91
C PHE A 261 -7.36 8.61 19.32
N SER A 262 -6.11 8.81 19.74
CA SER A 262 -4.94 8.12 19.18
C SER A 262 -4.90 6.62 19.48
N THR A 263 -5.61 6.17 20.52
CA THR A 263 -5.68 4.75 20.93
C THR A 263 -7.12 4.24 20.83
N ARG A 264 -7.98 4.92 20.09
CA ARG A 264 -9.39 4.50 19.96
C ARG A 264 -9.46 3.16 19.25
N ILE A 265 -10.48 2.38 19.59
CA ILE A 265 -10.81 1.16 18.85
C ILE A 265 -11.34 1.59 17.48
N VAL A 266 -10.80 1.02 16.40
CA VAL A 266 -11.17 1.30 15.02
C VAL A 266 -11.95 0.10 14.48
N PRO A 267 -12.94 0.30 13.57
CA PRO A 267 -13.58 -0.84 12.92
C PRO A 267 -12.53 -1.75 12.26
N PRO A 268 -12.61 -3.07 12.46
CA PRO A 268 -11.81 -4.01 11.69
C PRO A 268 -12.34 -4.01 10.25
N TYR A 269 -11.71 -3.24 9.36
CA TYR A 269 -11.97 -3.32 7.92
C TYR A 269 -11.33 -4.57 7.30
N SER A 270 -10.30 -5.13 7.95
CA SER A 270 -9.71 -6.43 7.66
C SER A 270 -10.05 -7.47 8.73
N SER A 271 -10.00 -8.75 8.35
CA SER A 271 -10.40 -9.86 9.22
C SER A 271 -9.41 -10.16 10.36
N ASN A 272 -8.26 -9.48 10.37
CA ASN A 272 -7.07 -9.82 11.16
C ASN A 272 -6.96 -9.04 12.47
N GLN A 273 -7.83 -8.06 12.71
CA GLN A 273 -7.89 -7.37 13.99
C GLN A 273 -8.91 -8.01 14.93
N VAL A 274 -8.45 -8.32 16.13
CA VAL A 274 -9.28 -8.80 17.24
C VAL A 274 -9.08 -7.93 18.46
N ILE A 275 -10.11 -7.77 19.26
CA ILE A 275 -10.01 -7.08 20.55
C ILE A 275 -9.84 -8.12 21.64
N ARG A 276 -8.74 -7.99 22.38
CA ARG A 276 -8.44 -8.77 23.58
C ARG A 276 -8.76 -7.94 24.81
N ILE A 277 -9.60 -8.47 25.68
CA ILE A 277 -10.04 -7.82 26.91
C ILE A 277 -9.58 -8.69 28.07
N GLU A 278 -8.79 -8.12 28.96
CA GLU A 278 -8.41 -8.78 30.22
C GLU A 278 -9.33 -8.29 31.32
N THR A 279 -9.99 -9.23 31.99
CA THR A 279 -10.92 -8.95 33.08
C THR A 279 -10.50 -9.65 34.37
N GLN A 280 -10.94 -9.10 35.50
CA GLN A 280 -10.71 -9.64 36.83
C GLN A 280 -12.02 -9.80 37.60
N VAL A 281 -12.24 -10.98 38.17
CA VAL A 281 -13.34 -11.26 39.12
C VAL A 281 -12.71 -11.83 40.39
N GLY A 282 -12.74 -11.07 41.49
CA GLY A 282 -11.95 -11.41 42.68
C GLY A 282 -10.45 -11.50 42.36
N ASP A 283 -9.83 -12.65 42.65
CA ASP A 283 -8.42 -12.92 42.33
C ASP A 283 -8.21 -13.60 40.97
N GLN A 284 -9.29 -14.00 40.28
CA GLN A 284 -9.19 -14.72 39.03
C GLN A 284 -9.15 -13.75 37.84
N ARG A 285 -8.12 -13.88 37.01
CA ARG A 285 -7.99 -13.17 35.73
C ARG A 285 -8.48 -14.04 34.58
N SER A 286 -9.22 -13.43 33.65
CA SER A 286 -9.65 -14.10 32.43
C SER A 286 -9.44 -13.20 31.21
N THR A 287 -9.20 -13.82 30.06
CA THR A 287 -9.02 -13.12 28.78
C THR A 287 -10.17 -13.45 27.86
N ILE A 288 -10.81 -12.42 27.32
CA ILE A 288 -11.92 -12.53 26.38
C ILE A 288 -11.48 -11.95 25.04
N THR A 289 -11.83 -12.62 23.95
CA THR A 289 -11.53 -12.14 22.60
C THR A 289 -12.83 -11.91 21.83
N GLY A 290 -12.88 -10.80 21.09
CA GLY A 290 -14.04 -10.45 20.29
C GLY A 290 -13.72 -9.57 19.10
N ARG A 291 -14.75 -9.26 18.31
CA ARG A 291 -14.67 -8.32 17.19
C ARG A 291 -15.45 -7.05 17.51
N ALA A 292 -14.86 -5.91 17.22
CA ALA A 292 -15.48 -4.62 17.45
C ALA A 292 -16.32 -4.16 16.26
N HIS A 293 -17.46 -3.58 16.55
CA HIS A 293 -18.21 -2.70 15.68
C HIS A 293 -18.17 -1.30 16.30
N VAL A 294 -17.69 -0.28 15.59
CA VAL A 294 -17.43 1.04 16.19
C VAL A 294 -18.36 2.10 15.62
N LYS A 295 -18.97 2.91 16.49
CA LYS A 295 -19.75 4.10 16.15
C LYS A 295 -19.24 5.30 16.96
N GLY A 296 -18.50 6.19 16.31
CA GLY A 296 -17.90 7.34 16.98
C GLY A 296 -16.84 6.92 18.00
N ARG A 297 -17.07 7.23 19.29
CA ARG A 297 -16.19 6.84 20.41
C ARG A 297 -16.60 5.51 21.07
N GLN A 298 -17.76 4.97 20.71
CA GLN A 298 -18.28 3.72 21.27
C GLN A 298 -17.91 2.54 20.40
N ALA A 299 -17.48 1.45 21.02
CA ALA A 299 -17.18 0.18 20.40
C ALA A 299 -18.05 -0.92 21.03
N TYR A 300 -18.76 -1.64 20.18
CA TYR A 300 -19.58 -2.78 20.52
C TYR A 300 -18.80 -4.04 20.17
N ILE A 301 -18.39 -4.79 21.18
CA ILE A 301 -17.53 -5.97 21.01
C ILE A 301 -18.40 -7.21 21.12
N ASN A 302 -18.52 -7.92 20.00
CA ASN A 302 -19.10 -9.26 19.97
C ASN A 302 -18.04 -10.23 20.46
N VAL A 303 -18.20 -10.71 21.69
CA VAL A 303 -17.25 -11.62 22.33
C VAL A 303 -17.69 -13.08 22.19
N LYS A 304 -16.70 -13.96 22.08
CA LYS A 304 -16.91 -15.40 22.17
C LYS A 304 -16.62 -15.83 23.61
N GLY A 305 -17.66 -16.11 24.40
CA GLY A 305 -17.54 -16.59 25.79
C GLY A 305 -18.46 -15.88 26.79
N VAL A 306 -18.45 -16.35 28.04
CA VAL A 306 -19.25 -15.77 29.14
C VAL A 306 -18.54 -14.52 29.67
N VAL A 307 -19.23 -13.38 29.65
CA VAL A 307 -18.78 -12.15 30.29
C VAL A 307 -19.37 -12.10 31.69
N HIS A 308 -18.54 -12.16 32.71
CA HIS A 308 -19.01 -12.03 34.09
C HIS A 308 -19.50 -10.59 34.36
N PRO A 309 -20.74 -10.39 34.84
CA PRO A 309 -21.30 -9.06 35.08
C PRO A 309 -20.52 -8.23 36.11
N THR A 310 -19.82 -8.89 37.02
CA THR A 310 -19.03 -8.28 38.10
C THR A 310 -17.55 -8.10 37.76
N GLY A 311 -17.13 -8.46 36.55
CA GLY A 311 -15.73 -8.37 36.14
C GLY A 311 -15.27 -6.93 35.92
N LYS A 312 -14.11 -6.57 36.48
CA LYS A 312 -13.44 -5.30 36.20
C LYS A 312 -12.54 -5.44 34.97
N ILE A 313 -12.56 -4.47 34.04
CA ILE A 313 -11.56 -4.41 32.97
C ILE A 313 -10.20 -4.05 33.57
N ILE A 314 -9.19 -4.86 33.30
CA ILE A 314 -7.79 -4.52 33.52
C ILE A 314 -7.24 -3.80 32.29
N SER A 315 -7.43 -4.40 31.11
CA SER A 315 -6.88 -3.87 29.86
C SER A 315 -7.75 -4.23 28.66
N VAL A 316 -7.76 -3.34 27.67
CA VAL A 316 -8.32 -3.60 26.34
C VAL A 316 -7.20 -3.38 25.34
N THR A 317 -6.96 -4.39 24.50
CA THR A 317 -5.87 -4.37 23.53
C THR A 317 -6.41 -4.79 22.17
N THR A 318 -6.18 -3.96 21.17
CA THR A 318 -6.37 -4.34 19.77
C THR A 318 -5.14 -5.14 19.34
N VAL A 319 -5.35 -6.37 18.88
CA VAL A 319 -4.32 -7.27 18.36
C VAL A 319 -4.55 -7.46 16.86
N GLY A 320 -3.47 -7.37 16.09
CA GLY A 320 -3.49 -7.38 14.64
C GLY A 320 -3.17 -6.01 14.05
N LYS A 321 -2.51 -6.03 12.89
CA LYS A 321 -2.13 -4.82 12.16
C LYS A 321 -3.39 -4.08 11.67
N GLY A 322 -3.42 -2.77 11.85
CA GLY A 322 -4.51 -1.92 11.37
C GLY A 322 -4.59 -1.88 9.85
N SER A 323 -5.82 -1.92 9.32
CA SER A 323 -6.09 -1.68 7.89
C SER A 323 -5.59 -0.30 7.45
N LEU A 324 -5.61 -0.05 6.15
CA LEU A 324 -5.34 1.29 5.63
C LEU A 324 -6.45 2.26 6.06
N THR A 325 -6.04 3.47 6.41
CA THR A 325 -6.94 4.62 6.50
C THR A 325 -7.37 5.05 5.11
N ALA A 326 -8.46 5.81 4.99
CA ALA A 326 -8.94 6.33 3.71
C ALA A 326 -7.85 7.13 2.96
N ALA A 327 -7.05 7.93 3.68
CA ALA A 327 -5.95 8.69 3.08
C ALA A 327 -4.82 7.78 2.55
N GLU A 328 -4.48 6.72 3.29
CA GLU A 328 -3.47 5.74 2.84
C GLU A 328 -3.95 4.95 1.62
N SER A 329 -5.23 4.53 1.61
CA SER A 329 -5.85 3.86 0.47
C SER A 329 -5.91 4.77 -0.76
N CYS A 330 -6.31 6.03 -0.57
CA CYS A 330 -6.33 7.03 -1.64
C CYS A 330 -4.94 7.28 -2.22
N ARG A 331 -3.91 7.37 -1.36
CA ARG A 331 -2.51 7.51 -1.83
C ARG A 331 -2.08 6.34 -2.71
N GLU A 332 -2.35 5.10 -2.30
CA GLU A 332 -2.04 3.92 -3.13
C GLU A 332 -2.76 3.96 -4.47
N ASP A 333 -4.04 4.35 -4.44
CA ASP A 333 -4.85 4.45 -5.64
C ASP A 333 -4.35 5.51 -6.62
N VAL A 334 -4.02 6.70 -6.13
CA VAL A 334 -3.43 7.79 -6.92
C VAL A 334 -2.11 7.35 -7.55
N VAL A 335 -1.23 6.68 -6.81
CA VAL A 335 0.04 6.18 -7.36
C VAL A 335 -0.22 5.14 -8.45
N ARG A 336 -1.13 4.20 -8.23
CA ARG A 336 -1.52 3.20 -9.22
C ARG A 336 -2.07 3.85 -10.50
N GLN A 337 -3.02 4.77 -10.37
CA GLN A 337 -3.59 5.49 -11.50
C GLN A 337 -2.53 6.27 -12.28
N ALA A 338 -1.57 6.89 -11.57
CA ALA A 338 -0.44 7.57 -12.19
C ALA A 338 0.46 6.59 -12.95
N LEU A 339 0.73 5.41 -12.40
CA LEU A 339 1.48 4.32 -13.04
C LEU A 339 0.75 3.70 -14.24
N GLN A 340 -0.58 3.76 -14.25
CA GLN A 340 -1.42 3.35 -15.38
C GLN A 340 -1.59 4.44 -16.44
N GLY A 341 -1.09 5.65 -16.19
CA GLY A 341 -1.28 6.81 -17.06
C GLY A 341 -2.72 7.34 -17.11
N THR A 342 -3.62 6.88 -16.23
CA THR A 342 -5.02 7.34 -16.18
C THR A 342 -5.14 8.72 -15.53
N ILE A 343 -4.16 9.10 -14.71
CA ILE A 343 -3.99 10.46 -14.21
C ILE A 343 -2.57 10.95 -14.51
N LYS A 344 -2.43 12.26 -14.76
CA LYS A 344 -1.13 12.90 -14.98
C LYS A 344 -0.87 13.85 -13.81
N LEU A 345 -0.12 13.39 -12.81
CA LEU A 345 0.11 14.21 -11.61
C LEU A 345 0.87 15.51 -11.91
N THR A 346 1.64 15.52 -13.00
CA THR A 346 2.34 16.70 -13.51
C THR A 346 1.42 17.81 -14.02
N GLN A 347 0.13 17.54 -14.23
CA GLN A 347 -0.87 18.56 -14.57
C GLN A 347 -1.39 19.33 -13.35
N TYR A 348 -1.09 18.87 -12.12
CA TYR A 348 -1.50 19.55 -10.90
C TYR A 348 -0.35 20.42 -10.39
N PRO A 349 -0.47 21.76 -10.43
CA PRO A 349 0.61 22.67 -10.04
C PRO A 349 1.07 22.44 -8.60
N PHE A 350 0.13 22.17 -7.69
CA PHE A 350 0.42 21.85 -6.29
C PHE A 350 1.30 20.60 -6.13
N PHE A 351 1.06 19.56 -6.93
CA PHE A 351 1.89 18.37 -6.93
C PHE A 351 3.31 18.69 -7.42
N CYS A 352 3.42 19.41 -8.54
CA CYS A 352 4.70 19.84 -9.09
C CYS A 352 5.47 20.72 -8.09
N SER A 353 4.83 21.66 -7.41
CA SER A 353 5.51 22.53 -6.44
C SER A 353 6.12 21.77 -5.26
N ILE A 354 5.49 20.67 -4.84
CA ILE A 354 5.97 19.86 -3.71
C ILE A 354 7.03 18.86 -4.16
N TRP A 355 6.77 18.17 -5.27
CA TRP A 355 7.51 16.96 -5.64
C TRP A 355 8.43 17.12 -6.85
N MET A 356 8.16 18.10 -7.72
CA MET A 356 8.90 18.34 -8.97
C MET A 356 9.12 19.85 -9.19
N PRO A 357 9.78 20.56 -8.27
CA PRO A 357 9.89 22.03 -8.33
C PRO A 357 10.71 22.54 -9.52
N SER A 358 11.49 21.66 -10.17
CA SER A 358 12.23 21.96 -11.40
C SER A 358 11.36 21.91 -12.67
N PHE A 359 10.15 21.37 -12.61
CA PHE A 359 9.20 21.41 -13.72
C PHE A 359 8.63 22.82 -13.85
N GLY A 360 8.43 23.30 -15.08
CA GLY A 360 7.73 24.57 -15.30
C GLY A 360 6.31 24.49 -14.72
N ILE A 361 6.05 25.24 -13.66
CA ILE A 361 4.75 25.24 -12.97
C ILE A 361 3.92 26.40 -13.51
N SER A 362 2.79 26.09 -14.13
CA SER A 362 1.79 27.08 -14.50
C SER A 362 0.60 26.93 -13.55
N TRP A 363 0.34 27.95 -12.74
CA TRP A 363 -0.85 28.00 -11.90
C TRP A 363 -2.07 28.37 -12.76
N PRO A 364 -3.26 27.83 -12.45
CA PRO A 364 -4.48 28.32 -13.08
C PRO A 364 -4.63 29.81 -12.80
N PRO A 365 -5.20 30.59 -13.73
CA PRO A 365 -5.43 32.01 -13.52
C PRO A 365 -6.20 32.23 -12.21
N SER A 366 -5.74 33.17 -11.38
CA SER A 366 -6.53 33.61 -10.23
C SER A 366 -7.89 34.06 -10.73
N ALA A 367 -8.98 33.64 -10.08
CA ALA A 367 -10.26 34.30 -10.27
C ALA A 367 -10.05 35.76 -9.85
N GLN A 368 -9.91 36.66 -10.81
CA GLN A 368 -9.68 38.08 -10.56
C GLN A 368 -10.95 38.67 -9.94
N ASN A 369 -11.09 38.53 -8.63
CA ASN A 369 -11.92 39.44 -7.87
C ASN A 369 -11.09 40.72 -7.74
N GLY A 370 -11.60 41.81 -8.33
CA GLY A 370 -10.87 43.06 -8.52
C GLY A 370 -9.98 43.42 -7.32
N SER A 371 -8.70 43.64 -7.64
CA SER A 371 -7.60 44.03 -6.75
C SER A 371 -8.04 44.96 -5.61
N THR A 372 -8.48 44.38 -4.51
CA THR A 372 -8.49 45.01 -3.21
C THR A 372 -7.36 44.34 -2.44
N LYS A 373 -6.41 45.14 -1.98
CA LYS A 373 -5.35 44.68 -1.08
C LYS A 373 -6.05 44.01 0.11
N GLN A 374 -6.01 42.67 0.17
CA GLN A 374 -6.70 41.94 1.23
C GLN A 374 -6.20 42.46 2.58
N LEU A 375 -7.11 43.09 3.31
CA LEU A 375 -6.83 43.67 4.62
C LEU A 375 -6.74 42.51 5.61
N ILE A 376 -5.59 42.41 6.30
CA ILE A 376 -5.46 41.45 7.40
C ILE A 376 -6.39 41.91 8.52
N PHE A 377 -7.41 41.11 8.80
CA PHE A 377 -8.37 41.37 9.85
C PHE A 377 -8.26 40.32 10.95
N TYR A 378 -7.77 40.74 12.11
CA TYR A 378 -7.74 39.91 13.31
C TYR A 378 -8.11 40.73 14.56
N PRO A 379 -9.38 40.71 14.99
CA PRO A 379 -9.88 41.61 16.03
C PRO A 379 -9.48 41.19 17.46
N SER A 380 -8.97 39.97 17.64
CA SER A 380 -8.74 39.39 18.99
C SER A 380 -7.39 39.78 19.61
N SER A 381 -6.39 40.17 18.82
CA SER A 381 -5.09 40.67 19.33
C SER A 381 -4.24 41.27 18.21
N THR A 382 -3.20 42.03 18.55
CA THR A 382 -2.17 42.43 17.58
C THR A 382 -1.29 41.24 17.19
N LEU A 383 -1.11 41.02 15.90
CA LEU A 383 -0.13 40.06 15.39
C LEU A 383 1.28 40.65 15.55
N ASN A 384 2.25 39.82 15.93
CA ASN A 384 3.65 40.25 15.86
C ASN A 384 4.13 40.25 14.39
N SER A 385 5.26 40.89 14.11
CA SER A 385 5.80 41.04 12.75
C SER A 385 5.94 39.71 11.99
N SER A 386 6.38 38.63 12.66
CA SER A 386 6.54 37.33 12.00
C SER A 386 5.19 36.67 11.66
N GLN A 387 4.19 36.85 12.53
CA GLN A 387 2.83 36.36 12.30
C GLN A 387 2.13 37.16 11.20
N ASP A 388 2.32 38.48 11.18
CA ASP A 388 1.78 39.35 10.14
C ASP A 388 2.32 38.96 8.76
N ILE A 389 3.65 38.81 8.61
CA ILE A 389 4.27 38.32 7.37
C ILE A 389 3.71 36.96 6.96
N ALA A 390 3.54 36.04 7.91
CA ALA A 390 2.98 34.72 7.63
C ALA A 390 1.54 34.81 7.10
N VAL A 391 0.70 35.66 7.71
CA VAL A 391 -0.68 35.88 7.25
C VAL A 391 -0.69 36.54 5.88
N GLN A 392 0.11 37.59 5.65
CA GLN A 392 0.24 38.26 4.36
C GLN A 392 0.59 37.27 3.24
N ARG A 393 1.49 36.33 3.52
CA ARG A 393 1.90 35.29 2.57
C ARG A 393 0.79 34.26 2.33
N ILE A 394 0.05 33.85 3.35
CA ILE A 394 -1.07 32.88 3.19
C ILE A 394 -2.17 33.46 2.30
N VAL A 395 -2.50 34.74 2.48
CA VAL A 395 -3.62 35.39 1.78
C VAL A 395 -3.22 36.00 0.44
N SER A 396 -1.92 36.03 0.14
CA SER A 396 -1.38 36.55 -1.12
C SER A 396 -1.91 35.75 -2.32
N GLU A 397 -2.43 36.46 -3.32
CA GLU A 397 -2.85 35.86 -4.60
C GLU A 397 -1.68 35.65 -5.58
N GLN A 398 -0.45 35.99 -5.17
CA GLN A 398 0.72 35.86 -6.02
C GLN A 398 1.08 34.38 -6.24
N ASP A 399 1.45 34.02 -7.46
CA ASP A 399 1.79 32.64 -7.82
C ASP A 399 2.90 32.03 -6.96
N ARG A 400 3.87 32.84 -6.52
CA ARG A 400 4.95 32.40 -5.62
C ARG A 400 4.49 32.06 -4.20
N ASP A 401 3.30 32.51 -3.80
CA ASP A 401 2.72 32.33 -2.47
C ASP A 401 1.57 31.30 -2.47
N ARG A 402 1.28 30.66 -3.62
CA ARG A 402 0.25 29.60 -3.75
C ARG A 402 0.53 28.36 -2.90
N LEU A 403 1.80 28.13 -2.56
CA LEU A 403 2.23 27.11 -1.62
C LEU A 403 3.28 27.71 -0.69
N VAL A 404 2.93 27.85 0.59
CA VAL A 404 3.82 28.40 1.61
C VAL A 404 4.04 27.40 2.73
N LEU A 405 5.29 27.31 3.21
CA LEU A 405 5.64 26.57 4.41
C LEU A 405 5.93 27.57 5.53
N ILE A 406 5.10 27.56 6.57
CA ILE A 406 5.27 28.42 7.74
C ILE A 406 5.76 27.57 8.91
N GLN A 407 6.92 27.94 9.44
CA GLN A 407 7.52 27.26 10.58
C GLN A 407 7.40 28.14 11.84
N GLY A 408 6.61 27.68 12.80
CA GLY A 408 6.46 28.34 14.10
C GLY A 408 6.97 27.45 15.24
N PRO A 409 8.02 27.86 16.00
CA PRO A 409 8.44 27.19 17.22
C PRO A 409 7.30 26.96 18.24
N PRO A 410 7.51 26.11 19.27
CA PRO A 410 6.54 26.00 20.37
C PRO A 410 6.24 27.37 20.99
N GLY A 411 4.95 27.65 21.24
CA GLY A 411 4.52 28.91 21.86
C GLY A 411 4.36 30.12 20.92
N THR A 412 4.74 30.06 19.64
CA THR A 412 4.72 31.25 18.75
C THR A 412 3.37 31.61 18.14
N GLY A 413 2.27 31.11 18.69
CA GLY A 413 0.92 31.45 18.22
C GLY A 413 0.59 30.94 16.82
N LYS A 414 0.98 29.71 16.46
CA LYS A 414 0.59 29.09 15.17
C LYS A 414 -0.92 29.10 14.92
N THR A 415 -1.69 28.80 15.97
CA THR A 415 -3.16 28.84 15.92
C THR A 415 -3.68 30.26 15.66
N THR A 416 -3.01 31.28 16.21
CA THR A 416 -3.31 32.69 15.95
C THR A 416 -3.10 33.04 14.48
N VAL A 417 -1.99 32.61 13.87
CA VAL A 417 -1.73 32.81 12.43
C VAL A 417 -2.83 32.15 11.58
N ILE A 418 -3.20 30.90 11.87
CA ILE A 418 -4.27 30.20 11.14
C ILE A 418 -5.60 30.96 11.29
N ALA A 419 -5.95 31.39 12.51
CA ALA A 419 -7.19 32.12 12.76
C ALA A 419 -7.21 33.46 12.01
N ALA A 420 -6.12 34.23 12.08
CA ALA A 420 -6.00 35.49 11.37
C ALA A 420 -6.10 35.32 9.84
N SER A 421 -5.46 34.29 9.27
CA SER A 421 -5.58 33.99 7.85
C SER A 421 -7.01 33.64 7.45
N VAL A 422 -7.70 32.77 8.19
CA VAL A 422 -9.10 32.40 7.89
C VAL A 422 -10.01 33.62 7.96
N MET A 423 -9.84 34.48 8.96
CA MET A 423 -10.64 35.70 9.13
C MET A 423 -10.36 36.75 8.05
N SER A 424 -9.19 36.69 7.39
CA SER A 424 -8.78 37.62 6.33
C SER A 424 -9.12 37.12 4.91
N ILE A 425 -9.60 35.88 4.77
CA ILE A 425 -10.02 35.28 3.49
C ILE A 425 -11.52 35.52 3.20
N ILE A 426 -12.28 35.98 4.22
CA ILE A 426 -13.69 36.40 4.10
C ILE A 426 -13.76 37.70 3.30
#